data_AF-A0A382WJG6-F1
#
_entry.id   AF-A0A382WJG6-F1
#
_cell.length_a   1.000
_cell.length_b   1.000
_cell.length_c   1.000
_cell.angle_alpha   90.00
_cell.angle_beta   90.00
_cell.angle_gamma   90.00
#
_symmetry.space_group_name_H-M   'P 1'
#
loop_
_entity.id
_entity.type
_entity.pdbx_description
1 polymer ?
#
loop_
_entity_poly.entity_id
_entity_poly.type
_entity_poly.pdbx_seq_one_letter_code
_entity_poly.pdbx_strand_id
1 'polypeptide(L)' 'MSDNDIQKVLDKLGRQVSKIAEENRVYKLHESALKEFISQLSQFISKEDWVKLYESGNEPFVKDLMKEWGSQLFPKDYNY' A
#
# COMPACT_ATOMS: atom_id res chain seq x y z
N MET A 1 -21.05 36.55 -5.74
CA MET A 1 -20.32 35.79 -4.72
C MET A 1 -19.60 36.82 -3.85
N SER A 2 -19.84 36.83 -2.55
CA SER A 2 -19.23 37.79 -1.62
C SER A 2 -17.88 37.28 -1.12
N ASP A 3 -17.03 38.17 -0.59
CA ASP A 3 -15.76 37.79 0.05
C ASP A 3 -15.97 36.78 1.18
N ASN A 4 -17.10 36.87 1.88
CA ASN A 4 -17.51 35.90 2.90
C ASN A 4 -17.81 34.50 2.31
N ASP A 5 -18.40 34.44 1.11
CA ASP A 5 -18.63 33.17 0.43
C ASP A 5 -17.30 32.55 -0.04
N ILE A 6 -16.35 33.38 -0.50
CA ILE A 6 -15.00 32.95 -0.86
C ILE A 6 -14.27 32.40 0.36
N GLN A 7 -14.30 33.10 1.49
CA GLN A 7 -13.67 32.65 2.73
C GLN A 7 -14.25 31.31 3.22
N LYS A 8 -15.58 31.14 3.19
CA LYS A 8 -16.21 29.86 3.57
C LYS A 8 -15.78 28.69 2.68
N VAL A 9 -15.62 28.93 1.37
CA VAL A 9 -15.14 27.92 0.43
C VAL A 9 -13.68 27.57 0.72
N LEU A 10 -12.83 28.57 0.92
CA LEU A 10 -11.41 28.37 1.24
C LEU A 10 -11.22 27.61 2.55
N ASP A 11 -11.99 27.94 3.59
CA ASP A 11 -11.96 27.24 4.88
C ASP A 11 -12.37 25.77 4.75
N LYS A 12 -13.40 25.49 3.93
CA LYS A 12 -13.85 24.12 3.67
C LYS A 12 -12.79 23.32 2.92
N LEU A 13 -12.16 23.93 1.92
CA LEU A 13 -11.07 23.31 1.15
C LEU A 13 -9.85 23.04 2.04
N GLY A 14 -9.44 24.01 2.86
CA GLY A 14 -8.32 23.85 3.80
C GLY A 14 -8.52 22.66 4.73
N ARG A 15 -9.72 22.50 5.31
CA ARG A 15 -10.07 21.34 6.16
C ARG A 15 -10.01 20.02 5.39
N GLN A 16 -10.50 19.99 4.15
CA GLN A 16 -10.46 18.77 3.32
C GLN A 16 -9.02 18.39 2.94
N VAL A 17 -8.19 19.36 2.57
CA VAL A 17 -6.78 19.13 2.26
C VAL A 17 -6.02 18.60 3.47
N SER A 18 -6.22 19.18 4.65
CA SER A 18 -5.58 18.68 5.88
C SER A 18 -6.01 17.26 6.22
N LYS A 19 -7.29 16.92 6.05
CA LYS A 19 -7.79 15.55 6.24
C LYS A 19 -7.11 14.57 5.29
N ILE A 20 -7.08 14.89 3.99
CA ILE A 20 -6.45 14.04 2.96
C ILE A 20 -4.95 13.89 3.23
N ALA A 21 -4.27 14.96 3.66
CA ALA A 21 -2.85 14.91 4.00
C ALA A 21 -2.57 13.94 5.15
N GLU A 22 -3.40 13.94 6.19
CA GLU A 22 -3.26 13.02 7.32
C GLU A 22 -3.58 11.57 6.93
N GLU A 23 -4.66 11.35 6.15
CA GLU A 23 -4.97 10.03 5.59
C GLU A 23 -3.80 9.50 4.76
N ASN A 24 -3.23 10.32 3.87
CA ASN A 24 -2.05 9.96 3.07
C ASN A 24 -0.82 9.67 3.94
N ARG A 25 -0.61 10.41 5.03
CA ARG A 25 0.49 10.16 5.97
C ARG A 25 0.36 8.80 6.63
N VAL A 26 -0.85 8.45 7.09
CA VAL A 26 -1.17 7.16 7.69
C VAL A 26 -1.02 6.03 6.66
N TYR A 27 -1.53 6.20 5.44
CA TYR A 27 -1.35 5.23 4.36
C TYR A 27 0.12 4.94 4.06
N LYS A 28 0.96 5.97 3.95
CA LYS A 28 2.41 5.81 3.74
C LYS A 28 3.10 5.08 4.89
N LEU A 29 2.66 5.33 6.12
CA LEU A 29 3.14 4.61 7.31
C LEU A 29 2.79 3.12 7.23
N HIS A 30 1.54 2.79 6.88
CA HIS A 30 1.11 1.41 6.70
C HIS A 30 1.82 0.71 5.53
N GLU A 31 1.97 1.40 4.39
CA GLU A 31 2.73 0.91 3.25
C GLU A 31 4.18 0.60 3.64
N SER A 32 4.82 1.50 4.39
CA SER A 32 6.20 1.30 4.86
C SER A 32 6.30 0.11 5.82
N ALA A 33 5.35 -0.03 6.75
CA ALA A 33 5.30 -1.16 7.68
C ALA A 33 5.10 -2.50 6.96
N LEU A 34 4.24 -2.54 5.94
CA LEU A 34 4.01 -3.75 5.13
C LEU A 34 5.22 -4.12 4.27
N LYS A 35 5.89 -3.13 3.66
CA LYS A 35 7.15 -3.37 2.93
C LYS A 35 8.24 -3.92 3.85
N GLU A 36 8.36 -3.36 5.06
CA GLU A 36 9.29 -3.87 6.08
C GLU A 36 8.93 -5.30 6.50
N PHE A 37 7.63 -5.59 6.69
CA PHE A 37 7.17 -6.95 6.98
C PHE A 37 7.56 -7.94 5.88
N ILE A 38 7.33 -7.62 4.60
CA ILE A 38 7.72 -8.49 3.48
C ILE A 38 9.25 -8.65 3.43
N SER A 39 10.00 -7.58 3.67
CA SER A 39 11.46 -7.62 3.75
C SER A 39 11.94 -8.57 4.84
N GLN A 40 11.37 -8.51 6.04
CA GLN A 40 11.71 -9.42 7.14
C GLN A 40 11.28 -10.86 6.83
N LEU A 41 10.06 -11.04 6.33
CA LEU A 41 9.54 -12.35 5.92
C LEU A 41 10.44 -13.02 4.87
N SER A 42 11.02 -12.23 3.95
CA SER A 42 11.93 -12.72 2.91
C SER A 42 13.18 -13.43 3.45
N GLN A 43 13.55 -13.16 4.71
CA GLN A 43 14.69 -13.81 5.37
C GLN A 43 14.35 -15.20 5.91
N PHE A 44 13.07 -15.50 6.10
CA PHE A 44 12.59 -16.73 6.75
C PHE A 44 11.78 -17.63 5.82
N ILE A 45 11.34 -17.13 4.67
CA ILE A 45 10.55 -17.90 3.71
C ILE A 45 11.38 -18.31 2.49
N SER A 46 11.20 -19.55 2.05
CA SER A 46 11.75 -20.03 0.78
C SER A 46 10.96 -19.46 -0.40
N LYS A 47 11.54 -19.48 -1.61
CA LYS A 47 10.83 -19.06 -2.82
C LYS A 47 9.65 -19.97 -3.12
N GLU A 48 9.81 -21.26 -2.84
CA GLU A 48 8.78 -22.28 -3.02
C GLU A 48 7.59 -22.04 -2.09
N ASP A 49 7.84 -21.69 -0.83
CA ASP A 49 6.77 -21.39 0.13
C ASP A 49 6.09 -20.06 -0.16
N TRP A 50 6.85 -19.06 -0.66
CA TRP A 50 6.27 -17.81 -1.15
C TRP A 50 5.30 -18.04 -2.31
N VAL A 51 5.67 -18.90 -3.28
CA VAL A 51 4.79 -19.30 -4.39
C VAL A 51 3.54 -20.00 -3.87
N LYS A 52 3.66 -20.94 -2.92
CA LYS A 52 2.48 -21.60 -2.32
C LYS A 52 1.54 -20.60 -1.64
N LEU A 53 2.09 -19.63 -0.91
CA LEU A 53 1.28 -18.56 -0.29
C LEU A 53 0.56 -17.73 -1.36
N TYR A 54 1.26 -17.37 -2.44
CA TYR A 54 0.68 -16.63 -3.54
C TYR A 54 -0.45 -17.42 -4.22
N GLU A 55 -0.23 -18.69 -4.55
CA GLU A 55 -1.22 -19.54 -5.23
C GLU A 55 -2.44 -19.85 -4.35
N SER A 56 -2.24 -20.06 -3.04
CA SER A 56 -3.31 -20.37 -2.08
C SER A 56 -4.18 -19.17 -1.71
N GLY A 57 -3.68 -17.93 -1.91
CA GLY A 57 -4.45 -16.71 -1.68
C GLY A 57 -5.54 -16.50 -2.74
N ASN A 58 -6.74 -16.11 -2.31
CA ASN A 58 -7.83 -15.73 -3.21
C ASN A 58 -8.07 -14.22 -3.31
N GLU A 59 -7.39 -13.42 -2.49
CA GLU A 59 -7.57 -11.98 -2.47
C GLU A 59 -6.68 -11.31 -3.55
N PRO A 60 -7.27 -10.67 -4.58
CA PRO A 60 -6.49 -10.06 -5.67
C PRO A 60 -5.55 -8.96 -5.17
N PHE A 61 -6.03 -8.17 -4.20
CA PHE A 61 -5.25 -7.09 -3.59
C PHE A 61 -3.95 -7.61 -2.94
N VAL A 62 -4.04 -8.69 -2.14
CA VAL A 62 -2.85 -9.30 -1.52
C VAL A 62 -1.91 -9.87 -2.58
N LYS A 63 -2.44 -10.49 -3.64
CA LYS A 63 -1.63 -10.99 -4.76
C LYS A 63 -0.86 -9.87 -5.47
N ASP A 64 -1.48 -8.73 -5.70
CA ASP A 64 -0.83 -7.57 -6.30
C ASP A 64 0.28 -7.02 -5.40
N LEU A 65 0.04 -6.93 -4.08
CA LEU A 65 1.08 -6.53 -3.12
C LEU A 65 2.25 -7.52 -3.08
N MET A 66 1.98 -8.83 -3.13
CA MET A 66 3.01 -9.85 -3.19
C MET A 66 3.87 -9.71 -4.45
N LYS A 67 3.26 -9.39 -5.61
CA LYS A 67 3.97 -9.12 -6.86
C LYS A 67 4.82 -7.85 -6.76
N GLU A 68 4.22 -6.75 -6.28
CA GLU A 68 4.87 -5.44 -6.26
C GLU A 68 6.04 -5.39 -5.26
N TRP A 69 5.84 -5.90 -4.03
CA TRP A 69 6.79 -5.73 -2.93
C TRP A 69 7.63 -6.98 -2.65
N GLY A 70 7.19 -8.15 -3.12
CA GLY A 70 7.86 -9.44 -2.94
C GLY A 70 8.39 -10.06 -4.24
N SER A 71 8.51 -9.29 -5.33
CA SER A 71 8.96 -9.79 -6.64
C SER A 71 10.23 -10.66 -6.57
N GLN A 72 11.19 -10.29 -5.73
CA GLN A 72 12.46 -11.00 -5.51
C GLN A 72 12.31 -12.42 -4.92
N LEU A 73 11.18 -12.69 -4.26
CA LEU A 73 10.86 -13.99 -3.66
C LEU A 73 10.25 -14.96 -4.65
N PHE A 74 9.86 -14.52 -5.84
CA PHE A 74 9.48 -15.44 -6.90
C PHE A 74 10.73 -16.08 -7.56
N PRO A 75 10.62 -17.34 -8.03
CA PRO A 75 11.59 -17.91 -8.96
C PRO A 75 11.70 -17.08 -10.24
N LYS A 76 12.88 -17.04 -10.87
CA LYS A 76 13.13 -16.20 -12.07
C LYS A 76 12.20 -16.51 -13.25
N ASP A 77 11.77 -17.76 -13.35
CA ASP A 77 10.95 -18.26 -14.45
C ASP A 77 9.47 -18.42 -14.04
N TYR A 78 9.10 -17.90 -12.87
CA TYR A 78 7.73 -17.99 -12.38
C TYR A 78 6.82 -17.00 -13.12
N ASN A 79 5.75 -17.53 -13.71
CA ASN A 79 4.81 -16.77 -14.53
C ASN A 79 3.47 -16.67 -13.79
N TYR A 80 2.99 -15.45 -13.53
CA TYR A 80 1.91 -15.14 -12.58
C TYR A 80 0.76 -14.34 -13.17
#